data_AF-A0A967M903-F1
#
_entry.id   AF-A0A967M903-F1
#
_cell.length_a   1.000
_cell.length_b   1.000
_cell.length_c   1.000
_cell.angle_alpha   90.00
_cell.angle_beta   90.00
_cell.angle_gamma   90.00
#
_symmetry.space_group_name_H-M   'P 1'
#
loop_
_entity.id
_entity.type
_entity.pdbx_description
1 polymer ?
#
loop_
_entity_poly.entity_id
_entity_poly.type
_entity_poly.pdbx_seq_one_letter_code
_entity_poly.pdbx_strand_id
1 'polypeptide(L)'
;ETEISINRAEQALENGAPEEAVRILRKLMHDQGKDAEIMALLGEALVEAGHLEEASKVLEDVVKQLPEELDLQFELGDVYFELGHPEKACAVYEALLVNEPGQTDARVSLGLVHYHQERMEEA
;
A
#
# COMPACT_ATOMS: atom_id res chain seq x y z
N GLU A 1 11.59 -23.24 -0.65
CA GLU A 1 10.44 -23.23 0.28
C GLU A 1 9.75 -21.85 0.31
N THR A 2 10.53 -20.77 0.33
CA THR A 2 10.04 -19.37 0.19
C THR A 2 9.23 -19.15 -1.08
N GLU A 3 9.80 -19.44 -2.25
CA GLU A 3 9.16 -19.24 -3.56
C GLU A 3 7.80 -19.97 -3.68
N ILE A 4 7.71 -21.20 -3.17
CA ILE A 4 6.45 -21.96 -3.14
C ILE A 4 5.41 -21.27 -2.25
N SER A 5 5.85 -20.64 -1.17
CA SER A 5 4.97 -19.96 -0.23
C SER A 5 4.55 -18.58 -0.74
N ILE A 6 5.42 -17.87 -1.46
CA ILE A 6 5.09 -16.63 -2.18
C ILE A 6 4.02 -16.93 -3.23
N ASN A 7 4.27 -17.91 -4.12
CA ASN A 7 3.29 -18.30 -5.14
C ASN A 7 1.93 -18.71 -4.54
N ARG A 8 1.93 -19.30 -3.35
CA ARG A 8 0.70 -19.65 -2.64
C ARG A 8 -0.01 -18.40 -2.09
N ALA A 9 0.73 -17.41 -1.61
CA ALA A 9 0.16 -16.16 -1.15
C ALA A 9 -0.45 -15.37 -2.31
N GLU A 10 0.25 -15.25 -3.44
CA GLU A 10 -0.25 -14.62 -4.67
C GLU A 10 -1.51 -15.33 -5.18
N GLN A 11 -1.49 -16.66 -5.25
CA GLN A 11 -2.67 -17.43 -5.62
C GLN A 11 -3.83 -17.23 -4.64
N ALA A 12 -3.56 -16.99 -3.35
CA ALA A 12 -4.61 -16.68 -2.39
C ALA A 12 -5.24 -15.31 -2.67
N LEU A 13 -4.45 -14.30 -3.04
CA LEU A 13 -4.95 -12.98 -3.48
C LEU A 13 -5.79 -13.11 -4.75
N GLU A 14 -5.29 -13.81 -5.78
CA GLU A 14 -6.03 -14.05 -7.03
C GLU A 14 -7.39 -14.75 -6.81
N ASN A 15 -7.47 -15.62 -5.79
CA ASN A 15 -8.69 -16.33 -5.43
C ASN A 15 -9.63 -15.54 -4.49
N GLY A 16 -9.28 -14.29 -4.14
CA GLY A 16 -10.05 -13.46 -3.22
C GLY A 16 -10.01 -13.96 -1.78
N ALA A 17 -8.90 -14.58 -1.36
CA ALA A 17 -8.65 -15.07 0.00
C ALA A 17 -7.49 -14.31 0.66
N PRO A 18 -7.60 -12.97 0.83
CA PRO A 18 -6.49 -12.14 1.29
C PRO A 18 -6.04 -12.46 2.72
N GLU A 19 -6.92 -12.93 3.61
CA GLU A 19 -6.54 -13.34 4.96
C GLU A 19 -5.62 -14.58 4.96
N GLU A 20 -5.77 -15.46 3.98
CA GLU A 20 -4.84 -16.60 3.81
C GLU A 20 -3.47 -16.10 3.36
N ALA A 21 -3.43 -15.17 2.40
CA ALA A 21 -2.19 -14.53 1.94
C ALA A 21 -1.44 -13.86 3.10
N VAL A 22 -2.14 -13.01 3.88
CA VAL A 22 -1.58 -12.35 5.07
C VAL A 22 -0.95 -13.36 6.04
N ARG A 23 -1.64 -14.48 6.31
CA ARG A 23 -1.12 -15.52 7.22
C ARG A 23 0.15 -16.17 6.68
N ILE A 24 0.22 -16.45 5.39
CA ILE A 24 1.40 -17.05 4.75
C ILE A 24 2.57 -16.06 4.79
N LEU A 25 2.34 -14.81 4.38
CA LEU A 25 3.35 -13.77 4.27
C LEU A 25 3.91 -13.35 5.63
N ARG A 26 3.07 -13.22 6.67
CA ARG A 26 3.55 -12.98 8.05
C ARG A 26 4.46 -14.09 8.54
N LYS A 27 4.16 -15.35 8.21
CA LYS A 27 5.01 -16.48 8.57
C LYS A 27 6.36 -16.39 7.85
N LEU A 28 6.35 -16.09 6.55
CA LEU A 28 7.59 -15.90 5.78
C LEU A 28 8.45 -14.78 6.34
N MET A 29 7.84 -13.62 6.64
CA MET A 29 8.54 -12.49 7.23
C MET A 29 9.13 -12.81 8.61
N HIS A 30 8.43 -13.61 9.43
CA HIS A 30 8.96 -14.07 10.71
C HIS A 30 10.18 -15.00 10.53
N ASP A 31 10.13 -15.92 9.56
CA ASP A 31 11.15 -16.94 9.37
C ASP A 31 12.40 -16.40 8.63
N GLN A 32 12.24 -15.37 7.79
CA GLN A 32 13.28 -14.88 6.88
C GLN A 32 13.70 -13.43 7.13
N GLY A 33 12.94 -12.69 7.94
CA GLY A 33 13.18 -11.28 8.23
C GLY A 33 12.44 -10.32 7.31
N LYS A 34 12.77 -9.03 7.42
CA LYS A 34 12.17 -7.92 6.66
C LYS A 34 12.72 -7.86 5.24
N ASP A 35 12.30 -8.79 4.39
CA ASP A 35 12.56 -8.74 2.95
C ASP A 35 11.55 -7.82 2.25
N ALA A 36 12.02 -6.98 1.33
CA ALA A 36 11.19 -5.94 0.71
C ALA A 36 10.10 -6.51 -0.21
N GLU A 37 10.36 -7.62 -0.90
CA GLU A 37 9.38 -8.28 -1.77
C GLU A 37 8.25 -8.90 -0.93
N ILE A 38 8.60 -9.59 0.16
CA ILE A 38 7.62 -10.17 1.10
C ILE A 38 6.81 -9.06 1.77
N MET A 39 7.44 -7.94 2.10
CA MET A 39 6.74 -6.79 2.68
C MET A 39 5.78 -6.11 1.70
N ALA A 40 6.15 -5.98 0.42
CA ALA A 40 5.27 -5.44 -0.61
C ALA A 40 4.00 -6.30 -0.75
N LEU A 41 4.17 -7.61 -0.94
CA LEU A 41 3.04 -8.55 -1.01
C LEU A 41 2.20 -8.57 0.27
N LEU A 42 2.84 -8.42 1.45
CA LEU A 42 2.10 -8.34 2.71
C LEU A 42 1.29 -7.04 2.80
N GLY A 43 1.83 -5.93 2.30
CA GLY A 43 1.11 -4.65 2.17
C GLY A 43 -0.17 -4.82 1.37
N GLU A 44 -0.05 -5.28 0.12
CA GLU A 44 -1.16 -5.57 -0.79
C GLU A 44 -2.20 -6.49 -0.15
N ALA A 45 -1.75 -7.62 0.42
CA ALA A 45 -2.64 -8.56 1.09
C ALA A 45 -3.39 -7.96 2.29
N LEU A 46 -2.75 -7.05 3.03
CA LEU A 46 -3.39 -6.35 4.14
C LEU A 46 -4.41 -5.32 3.64
N VAL A 47 -4.13 -4.64 2.52
CA VAL A 47 -5.09 -3.73 1.87
C VAL A 47 -6.33 -4.51 1.43
N GLU A 48 -6.16 -5.60 0.69
CA GLU A 48 -7.28 -6.43 0.24
C GLU A 48 -8.08 -7.05 1.40
N ALA A 49 -7.41 -7.38 2.51
CA ALA A 49 -8.06 -7.87 3.73
C ALA A 49 -8.73 -6.76 4.57
N GLY A 50 -8.60 -5.48 4.17
CA GLY A 50 -9.14 -4.34 4.90
C GLY A 50 -8.39 -4.00 6.21
N HIS A 51 -7.18 -4.52 6.39
CA HIS A 51 -6.31 -4.25 7.54
C HIS A 51 -5.46 -2.99 7.33
N LEU A 52 -6.12 -1.87 7.04
CA LEU A 52 -5.49 -0.64 6.54
C LEU A 52 -4.45 -0.03 7.51
N GLU A 53 -4.68 -0.06 8.83
CA GLU A 53 -3.72 0.47 9.80
C GLU A 53 -2.43 -0.35 9.89
N GLU A 54 -2.47 -1.63 9.53
CA GLU A 54 -1.28 -2.46 9.44
C GLU A 54 -0.64 -2.32 8.06
N ALA A 55 -1.45 -2.31 7.00
CA ALA A 55 -1.00 -2.07 5.63
C ALA A 55 -0.17 -0.80 5.55
N SER A 56 -0.66 0.33 6.08
CA SER A 56 0.07 1.60 6.08
C SER A 56 1.45 1.50 6.74
N LYS A 57 1.59 0.77 7.85
CA LYS A 57 2.89 0.60 8.52
C LYS A 57 3.87 -0.25 7.70
N VAL A 58 3.37 -1.33 7.08
CA VAL A 58 4.18 -2.20 6.23
C VAL A 58 4.60 -1.45 4.96
N LEU A 59 3.66 -0.74 4.33
CA LEU A 59 3.90 0.08 3.14
C LEU A 59 4.86 1.24 3.42
N GLU A 60 4.74 1.93 4.56
CA GLU A 60 5.70 2.95 5.00
C GLU A 60 7.14 2.39 5.11
N ASP A 61 7.30 1.15 5.58
CA ASP A 61 8.60 0.51 5.73
C ASP A 61 9.15 0.03 4.38
N VAL A 62 8.31 -0.46 3.46
CA VAL A 62 8.76 -0.96 2.15
C VAL A 62 9.09 0.18 1.19
N VAL A 63 8.30 1.26 1.18
CA VAL A 63 8.57 2.45 0.34
C VAL A 63 9.91 3.10 0.69
N LYS A 64 10.36 3.02 1.96
CA LYS A 64 11.69 3.49 2.36
C LYS A 64 12.82 2.61 1.82
N GLN A 65 12.55 1.32 1.61
CA GLN A 65 13.53 0.37 1.07
C GLN A 65 13.56 0.39 -0.46
N LEU A 66 12.40 0.61 -1.07
CA LEU A 66 12.18 0.63 -2.51
C LEU A 66 11.60 1.98 -2.95
N PRO A 67 12.36 3.08 -2.86
CA PRO A 67 11.87 4.42 -3.18
C PRO A 67 11.62 4.63 -4.68
N GLU A 68 12.07 3.72 -5.54
CA GLU A 68 11.77 3.72 -6.98
C GLU A 68 10.47 2.98 -7.34
N GLU A 69 9.91 2.19 -6.43
CA GLU A 69 8.66 1.45 -6.67
C GLU A 69 7.46 2.38 -6.42
N LEU A 70 7.05 3.04 -7.50
CA LEU A 70 6.01 4.06 -7.46
C LEU A 70 4.61 3.48 -7.19
N ASP A 71 4.37 2.23 -7.57
CA ASP A 71 3.10 1.57 -7.30
C ASP A 71 2.88 1.40 -5.79
N LEU A 72 3.92 1.07 -5.02
CA LEU A 72 3.86 0.99 -3.55
C LEU A 72 3.66 2.36 -2.90
N GLN A 73 4.20 3.43 -3.50
CA GLN A 73 3.93 4.79 -3.05
C GLN A 73 2.48 5.17 -3.31
N PHE A 74 1.96 4.85 -4.50
CA PHE A 74 0.57 5.13 -4.85
C PHE A 74 -0.39 4.40 -3.90
N GLU A 75 -0.16 3.10 -3.66
CA GLU A 75 -0.95 2.30 -2.73
C GLU A 75 -0.90 2.84 -1.29
N LEU A 76 0.26 3.29 -0.81
CA LEU A 76 0.37 3.95 0.50
C LEU A 76 -0.49 5.24 0.57
N GLY A 77 -0.55 6.00 -0.52
CA GLY A 77 -1.40 7.17 -0.66
C GLY A 77 -2.89 6.81 -0.52
N ASP A 78 -3.33 5.78 -1.25
CA ASP A 78 -4.71 5.28 -1.21
C ASP A 78 -5.08 4.82 0.21
N VAL A 79 -4.22 4.04 0.85
CA VAL A 79 -4.42 3.57 2.22
C VAL A 79 -4.53 4.73 3.21
N TYR A 80 -3.70 5.76 3.10
CA TYR A 80 -3.83 6.94 3.97
C TYR A 80 -5.14 7.69 3.74
N PHE A 81 -5.59 7.79 2.50
CA PHE A 81 -6.86 8.45 2.20
C PHE A 81 -8.04 7.68 2.81
N GLU A 82 -8.07 6.36 2.66
CA GLU A 82 -9.10 5.50 3.25
C GLU A 82 -9.10 5.52 4.79
N LEU A 83 -7.93 5.63 5.41
CA LEU A 83 -7.79 5.80 6.86
C LEU A 83 -8.24 7.19 7.37
N GLY A 84 -8.63 8.10 6.48
CA GLY A 84 -8.99 9.47 6.86
C GLY A 84 -7.78 10.32 7.26
N HIS A 85 -6.64 10.08 6.63
CA HIS A 85 -5.41 10.86 6.77
C HIS A 85 -5.09 11.62 5.46
N PRO A 86 -5.97 12.53 5.01
CA PRO A 86 -5.84 13.17 3.70
C PRO A 86 -4.55 13.99 3.57
N GLU A 87 -4.02 14.59 4.64
CA GLU A 87 -2.75 15.32 4.58
C GLU A 87 -1.57 14.40 4.25
N LYS A 88 -1.58 13.17 4.78
CA LYS A 88 -0.54 12.18 4.47
C LYS A 88 -0.70 11.65 3.04
N ALA A 89 -1.93 11.37 2.62
CA ALA A 89 -2.22 10.95 1.25
C ALA A 89 -1.73 12.00 0.23
N CYS A 90 -2.05 13.28 0.44
CA CYS A 90 -1.55 14.39 -0.38
C CYS A 90 -0.01 14.39 -0.48
N ALA A 91 0.68 14.32 0.66
CA ALA A 91 2.14 14.34 0.68
C ALA A 91 2.76 13.20 -0.12
N VAL A 92 2.15 12.00 -0.07
CA VAL A 92 2.60 10.84 -0.84
C VAL A 92 2.36 11.02 -2.33
N TYR A 93 1.15 11.40 -2.75
CA TYR A 93 0.86 11.64 -4.17
C TYR A 93 1.68 12.79 -4.77
N GLU A 94 1.89 13.87 -4.01
CA GLU A 94 2.76 14.98 -4.43
C GLU A 94 4.19 14.52 -4.65
N ALA A 95 4.76 13.76 -3.70
CA ALA A 95 6.11 13.21 -3.83
C ALA A 95 6.22 12.28 -5.05
N LEU A 96 5.21 11.46 -5.30
CA LEU A 96 5.16 10.58 -6.44
C LEU A 96 5.08 11.37 -7.77
N LEU A 97 4.29 12.45 -7.83
CA LEU A 97 4.17 13.32 -9.01
C LEU A 97 5.42 14.17 -9.28
N VAL A 98 6.28 14.38 -8.28
CA VAL A 98 7.61 14.97 -8.50
C VAL A 98 8.49 14.01 -9.30
N ASN A 99 8.41 12.70 -9.04
CA ASN A 99 9.18 11.68 -9.75
C ASN A 99 8.57 11.34 -11.12
N GLU A 100 7.24 11.16 -11.17
CA GLU A 100 6.50 10.87 -12.40
C GLU A 100 5.37 11.87 -12.63
N PRO A 101 5.66 13.07 -13.19
CA PRO A 101 4.66 14.11 -13.45
C PRO A 101 3.52 13.68 -14.40
N GLY A 102 3.75 12.60 -15.16
CA GLY A 102 2.81 12.01 -16.11
C GLY A 102 1.87 10.97 -15.51
N GLN A 103 2.05 10.57 -14.25
CA GLN A 103 1.17 9.58 -13.63
C GLN A 103 -0.22 10.20 -13.43
N THR A 104 -1.18 9.77 -14.25
CA THR A 104 -2.52 10.39 -14.29
C THR A 104 -3.31 10.02 -13.04
N ASP A 105 -3.14 8.80 -12.55
CA ASP A 105 -3.90 8.29 -11.40
C ASP A 105 -3.57 9.08 -10.12
N ALA A 106 -2.29 9.35 -9.80
CA ALA A 106 -1.98 10.21 -8.65
C ALA A 106 -2.52 11.64 -8.76
N ARG A 107 -2.61 12.20 -9.97
CA ARG A 107 -3.22 13.53 -10.15
C ARG A 107 -4.72 13.50 -9.86
N VAL A 108 -5.39 12.43 -10.30
CA VAL A 108 -6.81 12.21 -10.02
C VAL A 108 -7.01 11.99 -8.52
N SER A 109 -6.25 11.09 -7.90
CA SER A 109 -6.32 10.82 -6.46
C SER A 109 -6.05 12.08 -5.63
N LEU A 110 -5.00 12.86 -5.94
CA LEU A 110 -4.72 14.13 -5.26
C LEU A 110 -5.89 15.12 -5.36
N GLY A 111 -6.52 15.21 -6.54
CA GLY A 111 -7.72 16.03 -6.73
C GLY A 111 -8.91 15.56 -5.88
N LEU A 112 -9.10 14.24 -5.75
CA LEU A 112 -10.14 13.65 -4.89
C LEU A 112 -9.87 13.94 -3.40
N VAL A 113 -8.62 13.87 -2.97
CA VAL A 113 -8.23 14.18 -1.59
C VAL A 113 -8.54 15.64 -1.27
N HIS A 114 -8.13 16.58 -2.13
CA HIS A 114 -8.43 18.01 -1.92
C HIS A 114 -9.94 18.29 -1.88
N TYR A 115 -10.71 17.69 -2.80
CA TYR A 115 -12.16 17.82 -2.79
C TYR A 115 -12.79 17.30 -1.50
N HIS A 116 -12.26 16.20 -0.95
CA HIS A 116 -12.71 15.67 0.34
C HIS A 116 -12.38 16.61 1.50
N GLN A 117 -11.16 17.19 1.53
CA GLN A 117 -10.73 18.15 2.56
C GLN A 117 -11.60 19.41 2.57
N GLU A 118 -11.83 20.04 1.40
CA GLU A 118 -12.67 21.25 1.30
C GLU A 118 -14.08 20.99 1.85
N ARG A 119 -14.66 19.83 1.55
CA ARG A 119 -15.99 19.45 2.05
C ARG A 119 -16.06 19.19 3.55
N MET A 120 -14.95 18.78 4.17
CA MET A 120 -14.88 18.59 5.62
C MET A 120 -14.73 19.92 6.36
N GLU A 121 -14.09 20.91 5.75
CA GLU A 121 -13.96 22.26 6.32
C GLU A 121 -15.26 23.06 6.24
N GLU A 122 -16.13 22.77 5.27
CA GLU A 122 -17.45 23.39 5.11
C GLU A 122 -18.54 22.84 6.05
N ALA A 123 -18.30 21.70 6.73
CA ALA A 123 -19.29 20.98 7.56
C ALA A 123 -19.20 21.32 9.06
#